data_AF-A0A1B7LJF5-F1
#
_entry.id   AF-A0A1B7LJF5-F1
#
_cell.length_a   1.000
_cell.length_b   1.000
_cell.length_c   1.000
_cell.angle_alpha   90.00
_cell.angle_beta   90.00
_cell.angle_gamma   90.00
#
_symmetry.space_group_name_H-M   'P 1'
#
loop_
_entity.id
_entity.type
_entity.pdbx_description
1 polymer ?
#
loop_
_entity_poly.entity_id
_entity_poly.type
_entity_poly.pdbx_seq_one_letter_code
_entity_poly.pdbx_strand_id
1 'polypeptide(L)'
;MISGQSLADATNALQEKGLKVSPIKGTEQLRTEFPRGYYVSIGKHVALELAERIKNNPQIDADRISEYFRARIFYGPAVANSMLDAPRSQVRKPA
;
A
#
# COMPACT_ATOMS: atom_id res chain seq x y z
N MET A 1 -5.71 -17.45 -9.20
CA MET A 1 -6.10 -17.78 -7.82
C MET A 1 -5.02 -17.24 -6.91
N ILE A 2 -5.32 -16.24 -6.07
CA ILE A 2 -4.33 -15.68 -5.11
C ILE A 2 -4.26 -16.68 -3.96
N SER A 3 -3.18 -17.47 -3.93
CA SER A 3 -2.98 -18.54 -2.96
C SER A 3 -2.81 -17.97 -1.55
N GLY A 4 -3.73 -18.31 -0.64
CA GLY A 4 -3.48 -18.44 0.80
C GLY A 4 -3.13 -17.21 1.64
N GLN A 5 -2.99 -16.00 1.09
CA GLN A 5 -2.71 -14.82 1.91
C GLN A 5 -3.94 -14.42 2.73
N SER A 6 -3.78 -14.40 4.05
CA SER A 6 -4.79 -13.95 4.99
C SER A 6 -4.76 -12.43 5.16
N LEU A 7 -5.83 -11.85 5.68
CA LEU A 7 -5.86 -10.44 6.06
C LEU A 7 -4.79 -10.11 7.11
N ALA A 8 -4.40 -11.10 7.94
CA ALA A 8 -3.32 -10.98 8.90
C ALA A 8 -1.97 -10.85 8.21
N ASP A 9 -1.70 -11.65 7.18
CA ASP A 9 -0.45 -11.56 6.40
C ASP A 9 -0.32 -10.19 5.73
N ALA A 10 -1.41 -9.68 5.16
CA ALA A 10 -1.43 -8.34 4.59
C ALA A 10 -1.22 -7.24 5.63
N THR A 11 -1.79 -7.42 6.83
CA THR A 11 -1.58 -6.49 7.96
C THR A 11 -0.10 -6.44 8.34
N ASN A 12 0.54 -7.61 8.49
CA ASN A 12 1.95 -7.71 8.83
C ASN A 12 2.83 -7.07 7.75
N ALA A 13 2.59 -7.37 6.47
CA ALA A 13 3.36 -6.81 5.36
C ALA A 13 3.29 -5.27 5.32
N LEU A 14 2.13 -4.67 5.60
CA LEU A 14 1.97 -3.22 5.65
C LEU A 14 2.66 -2.63 6.89
N GLN A 15 2.57 -3.29 8.05
CA GLN A 15 3.25 -2.87 9.28
C GLN A 15 4.78 -2.91 9.16
N GLU A 16 5.34 -3.91 8.48
CA GLU A 16 6.77 -4.00 8.17
C GLU A 16 7.28 -2.83 7.32
N LYS A 17 6.40 -2.16 6.57
CA LYS A 17 6.72 -0.93 5.81
C LYS A 17 6.59 0.35 6.62
N GLY A 18 6.25 0.26 7.90
CA GLY A 18 6.13 1.40 8.81
C GLY A 18 4.72 2.01 8.83
N LEU A 19 3.71 1.35 8.27
CA LEU A 19 2.32 1.77 8.40
C LEU A 19 1.73 1.28 9.72
N LYS A 20 0.97 2.12 10.41
CA LYS A 20 0.17 1.64 11.54
C LYS A 20 -1.15 1.12 11.00
N VAL A 21 -1.34 -0.19 11.12
CA VAL A 21 -2.51 -0.88 10.56
C VAL A 21 -3.25 -1.62 11.66
N SER A 22 -4.57 -1.50 11.66
CA SER A 22 -5.45 -2.24 12.56
C SER A 22 -6.69 -2.77 11.83
N PRO A 23 -7.12 -4.01 12.08
CA PRO A 23 -8.36 -4.53 11.50
C PRO A 23 -9.58 -3.83 12.11
N ILE A 24 -10.58 -3.55 11.27
CA ILE A 24 -11.86 -2.98 11.70
C ILE A 24 -12.79 -4.14 12.10
N LYS A 25 -13.12 -4.24 13.40
CA LYS A 25 -13.96 -5.30 13.96
C LYS A 25 -15.28 -5.44 13.20
N GLY A 26 -15.67 -6.69 12.90
CA GLY A 26 -16.91 -7.01 12.18
C GLY A 26 -16.85 -6.74 10.67
N THR A 27 -15.67 -6.43 10.12
CA THR A 27 -15.49 -6.19 8.68
C THR A 27 -14.24 -6.88 8.15
N GLU A 28 -14.16 -7.01 6.83
CA GLU A 28 -12.94 -7.43 6.13
C GLU A 28 -12.10 -6.20 5.69
N GLN A 29 -11.95 -5.20 6.55
CA GLN A 29 -11.22 -3.96 6.25
C GLN A 29 -10.13 -3.68 7.27
N LEU A 30 -9.12 -2.94 6.81
CA LEU A 30 -8.01 -2.45 7.62
C LEU A 30 -8.08 -0.92 7.70
N ARG A 31 -8.03 -0.39 8.93
CA ARG A 31 -7.73 1.02 9.17
C ARG A 31 -6.22 1.20 9.11
N THR A 32 -5.76 2.01 8.18
CA THR A 32 -4.34 2.32 7.96
C THR A 32 -4.08 3.79 8.23
N GLU A 33 -3.14 4.09 9.12
CA GLU A 33 -2.64 5.42 9.41
C GLU A 33 -1.28 5.62 8.72
N PHE A 34 -1.21 6.65 7.88
CA PHE A 34 0.01 7.02 7.18
C PHE A 34 0.87 7.98 8.00
N PRO A 35 2.20 8.03 7.77
CA PRO A 35 3.12 8.91 8.50
C PRO A 35 2.72 10.39 8.50
N ARG A 36 1.97 10.83 7.48
CA ARG A 36 1.47 12.21 7.35
C ARG A 36 0.21 12.52 8.17
N GLY A 37 -0.25 11.58 9.01
CA GLY A 37 -1.32 11.81 9.98
C GLY A 37 -2.75 11.65 9.45
N TYR A 38 -2.94 11.01 8.29
CA TYR A 38 -4.26 10.71 7.74
C TYR A 38 -4.54 9.21 7.70
N TYR A 39 -5.82 8.85 7.64
CA TYR A 39 -6.28 7.47 7.71
C TYR A 39 -7.00 7.06 6.42
N VAL A 40 -6.79 5.82 5.98
CA VAL A 40 -7.53 5.20 4.88
C VAL A 40 -8.09 3.87 5.35
N SER A 41 -9.37 3.61 5.05
CA SER A 41 -9.93 2.27 5.17
C SER A 41 -9.63 1.48 3.91
N ILE A 42 -8.91 0.37 4.06
CA ILE A 42 -8.48 -0.49 2.96
C ILE A 42 -9.27 -1.78 3.03
N GLY A 43 -10.02 -2.10 1.97
CA GLY A 43 -10.69 -3.39 1.87
C GLY A 43 -9.71 -4.55 1.69
N LYS A 44 -10.07 -5.74 2.18
CA LYS A 44 -9.27 -6.97 2.10
C LYS A 44 -8.64 -7.21 0.74
N HIS A 45 -9.38 -7.06 -0.34
CA HIS A 45 -8.83 -7.28 -1.70
C HIS A 45 -7.63 -6.36 -2.00
N VAL A 46 -7.75 -5.07 -1.67
CA VAL A 46 -6.67 -4.09 -1.88
C VAL A 46 -5.50 -4.34 -0.92
N ALA A 47 -5.78 -4.74 0.32
CA ALA A 47 -4.74 -5.08 1.29
C ALA A 47 -3.92 -6.29 0.82
N LEU A 48 -4.57 -7.34 0.32
CA LEU A 48 -3.90 -8.53 -0.24
C LEU A 48 -3.09 -8.18 -1.49
N GLU A 49 -3.65 -7.40 -2.41
CA GLU A 49 -2.92 -6.94 -3.61
C GLU A 49 -1.67 -6.15 -3.22
N LEU A 50 -1.78 -5.23 -2.26
CA LEU A 50 -0.63 -4.45 -1.76
C LEU A 50 0.42 -5.34 -1.10
N ALA A 51 0.01 -6.32 -0.30
CA ALA A 51 0.92 -7.26 0.35
C ALA A 51 1.72 -8.08 -0.67
N GLU A 52 1.06 -8.56 -1.72
CA GLU A 52 1.72 -9.27 -2.83
C GLU A 52 2.71 -8.36 -3.56
N ARG A 53 2.33 -7.11 -3.86
CA ARG A 53 3.22 -6.12 -4.49
C ARG A 53 4.43 -5.79 -3.62
N ILE A 54 4.24 -5.61 -2.31
CA ILE A 54 5.33 -5.37 -1.35
C ILE A 54 6.31 -6.54 -1.33
N LYS A 55 5.80 -7.77 -1.36
CA LYS A 55 6.63 -8.98 -1.40
C LYS A 55 7.48 -9.03 -2.69
N ASN A 56 6.89 -8.67 -3.83
CA ASN A 56 7.56 -8.68 -5.12
C ASN A 56 8.48 -7.46 -5.33
N ASN A 57 8.23 -6.35 -4.63
CA ASN A 57 9.01 -5.11 -4.71
C ASN A 57 9.31 -4.57 -3.30
N PRO A 58 10.40 -5.04 -2.65
CA PRO A 58 10.76 -4.64 -1.30
C PRO A 58 11.05 -3.15 -1.11
N GLN A 59 11.28 -2.39 -2.20
CA GLN A 59 11.52 -0.95 -2.17
C GLN A 59 10.25 -0.12 -1.92
N ILE A 60 9.07 -0.73 -1.92
CA ILE A 60 7.83 -0.05 -1.54
C ILE A 60 7.89 0.25 -0.04
N ASP A 61 7.85 1.54 0.30
CA ASP A 61 7.81 2.08 1.66
C ASP A 61 6.45 2.74 1.97
N ALA A 62 6.24 3.15 3.22
CA ALA A 62 4.99 3.79 3.65
C ALA A 62 4.64 5.05 2.84
N ASP A 63 5.63 5.82 2.37
CA ASP A 63 5.41 7.02 1.57
C ASP A 63 4.92 6.68 0.16
N ARG A 64 5.48 5.65 -0.48
CA ARG A 64 4.96 5.15 -1.77
C ARG A 64 3.55 4.62 -1.66
N ILE A 65 3.22 3.91 -0.58
CA ILE A 65 1.86 3.41 -0.35
C ILE A 65 0.90 4.59 -0.12
N SER A 66 1.34 5.63 0.60
CA SER A 66 0.60 6.89 0.78
C SER A 66 0.31 7.57 -0.57
N GLU A 67 1.32 7.68 -1.44
CA GLU A 67 1.17 8.25 -2.78
C GLU A 67 0.25 7.41 -3.67
N TYR A 68 0.35 6.08 -3.59
CA TYR A 68 -0.57 5.16 -4.27
C TYR A 68 -2.02 5.44 -3.89
N PHE A 69 -2.34 5.54 -2.60
CA PHE A 69 -3.72 5.82 -2.18
C PHE A 69 -4.19 7.20 -2.59
N ARG A 70 -3.32 8.22 -2.47
CA ARG A 70 -3.62 9.56 -2.97
C ARG A 70 -3.93 9.52 -4.47
N ALA A 71 -3.09 8.87 -5.27
CA ALA A 71 -3.30 8.76 -6.70
C ALA A 71 -4.58 7.99 -7.04
N ARG A 72 -4.87 6.92 -6.31
CA ARG A 72 -6.08 6.11 -6.52
C ARG A 72 -7.36 6.91 -6.27
N ILE A 73 -7.36 7.80 -5.28
CA ILE A 73 -8.50 8.67 -4.93
C ILE A 73 -8.70 9.78 -5.97
N PHE A 74 -7.63 10.46 -6.38
CA PHE A 74 -7.74 11.67 -7.22
C PHE A 74 -7.63 11.40 -8.73
N TYR A 75 -6.90 10.36 -9.13
CA TYR A 75 -6.55 10.09 -10.53
C TYR A 75 -6.94 8.67 -10.99
N GLY A 76 -7.49 7.86 -10.09
CA GLY A 76 -7.97 6.52 -10.39
C GLY A 76 -6.90 5.43 -10.35
N PRO A 77 -7.32 4.16 -10.51
CA PRO A 77 -6.47 2.99 -10.24
C PRO A 77 -5.32 2.81 -11.24
N ALA A 78 -5.49 3.20 -12.51
CA ALA A 78 -4.46 3.06 -13.52
C ALA A 78 -3.21 3.89 -13.20
N VAL A 79 -3.40 5.16 -12.80
CA VAL A 79 -2.31 6.05 -12.40
C VAL A 79 -1.70 5.61 -11.07
N ALA A 80 -2.51 5.12 -10.13
CA ALA A 80 -2.00 4.62 -8.86
C ALA A 80 -1.07 3.41 -9.03
N ASN A 81 -1.44 2.45 -9.89
CA ASN A 81 -0.66 1.24 -10.09
C ASN A 81 0.73 1.53 -10.66
N SER A 82 0.87 2.50 -11.57
CA SER A 82 2.20 2.86 -12.11
C SER A 82 3.16 3.43 -11.07
N MET A 83 2.65 4.00 -9.97
CA MET A 83 3.48 4.50 -8.86
C MET A 83 4.11 3.37 -8.03
N LEU A 84 3.45 2.21 -7.96
CA LEU A 84 4.00 1.02 -7.28
C LEU A 84 4.98 0.25 -8.17
N ASP A 85 4.81 0.33 -9.49
CA ASP A 85 5.63 -0.38 -10.48
C ASP A 85 6.93 0.37 -10.83
N ALA A 86 7.00 1.68 -10.55
CA ALA A 86 8.17 2.48 -10.86
C ALA A 86 9.38 2.17 -9.93
N PRO A 87 10.54 1.72 -10.47
CA PRO A 87 11.79 1.80 -9.72
C PRO A 87 12.04 3.27 -9.39
N ARG A 88 12.71 3.58 -8.26
CA ARG A 88 13.08 4.97 -7.94
C ARG A 88 13.75 5.57 -9.18
N SER A 89 13.02 6.42 -9.90
CA SER A 89 13.63 7.26 -10.91
C SER A 89 14.59 8.13 -10.12
N GLN A 90 15.88 7.79 -10.17
CA GLN A 90 16.91 8.69 -9.73
C GLN A 90 16.65 9.97 -10.51
N VAL A 91 16.11 10.97 -9.82
CA VAL A 91 16.02 12.32 -10.34
C VAL A 91 17.45 12.69 -10.70
N ARG A 92 17.80 12.60 -11.98
CA ARG A 92 19.05 13.14 -12.50
C ARG A 92 18.97 14.63 -12.20
N LYS A 93 19.74 15.09 -11.20
CA LYS A 93 20.02 16.51 -11.04
C LYS A 93 20.59 16.99 -12.38
N PRO A 94 20.09 18.10 -12.95
CA PRO A 94 20.77 18.73 -14.08
C PRO A 94 22.19 19.13 -13.63
N ALA A 95 23.15 18.92 -14.53
CA ALA A 95 24.57 19.23 -14.35
C ALA A 95 24.81 20.74 -14.25
#